data_AF-A0A957QEL0-F1
#
_entry.id   AF-A0A957QEL0-F1
#
_cell.length_a   1.000
_cell.length_b   1.000
_cell.length_c   1.000
_cell.angle_alpha   90.00
_cell.angle_beta   90.00
_cell.angle_gamma   90.00
#
_symmetry.space_group_name_H-M   'P 1'
#
loop_
_entity.id
_entity.type
_entity.pdbx_description
1 polymer ?
#
loop_
_entity_poly.entity_id
_entity_poly.type
_entity_poly.pdbx_seq_one_letter_code
_entity_poly.pdbx_strand_id
1 'polypeptide(L)'
;MKPILVVGASVGGSTAANTLADAGVPVVMLERDLSWVKPCGGALPPVAFDEFAIPQSLISRKVTKAVIHSPSERTADIDVVGLEERPNDYVAMV
;
A
#
# COMPACT_ATOMS: atom_id res chain seq x y z
N MET A 1 2.25 8.84 30.90
CA MET A 1 1.79 9.27 29.56
C MET A 1 0.40 8.67 29.33
N LYS A 2 -0.55 9.41 28.73
CA LYS A 2 -1.86 8.83 28.36
C LYS A 2 -1.70 8.04 27.05
N PRO A 3 -2.39 6.91 26.86
CA PRO A 3 -2.32 6.17 25.61
C PRO A 3 -2.95 6.95 24.46
N ILE A 4 -2.42 6.77 23.25
CA ILE A 4 -3.01 7.28 22.01
C ILE A 4 -4.02 6.25 21.50
N LEU A 5 -5.24 6.69 21.19
CA LEU A 5 -6.24 5.87 20.52
C LEU A 5 -6.13 6.05 19.00
N VAL A 6 -5.92 4.96 18.28
CA VAL A 6 -6.00 4.88 16.82
C VAL A 6 -7.32 4.21 16.46
N VAL A 7 -8.14 4.88 15.66
CA VAL A 7 -9.46 4.38 15.23
C VAL A 7 -9.39 3.94 13.77
N GLY A 8 -9.59 2.65 13.53
CA GLY A 8 -9.41 1.95 12.26
C GLY A 8 -8.06 1.22 12.18
N ALA A 9 -8.06 0.01 11.63
CA ALA A 9 -6.89 -0.86 11.47
C ALA A 9 -6.67 -1.26 9.99
N SER A 10 -7.04 -0.40 9.05
CA SER A 10 -6.53 -0.51 7.67
C SER A 10 -5.10 0.03 7.59
N VAL A 11 -4.52 0.13 6.39
CA VAL A 11 -3.11 0.50 6.16
C VAL A 11 -2.66 1.71 6.98
N GLY A 12 -3.39 2.82 6.95
CA GLY A 12 -2.99 4.03 7.70
C GLY A 12 -3.05 3.87 9.21
N GLY A 13 -4.06 3.16 9.73
CA GLY A 13 -4.23 2.94 11.16
C GLY A 13 -3.22 1.94 11.72
N SER A 14 -3.00 0.83 11.01
CA SER A 14 -1.98 -0.17 11.35
C SER A 14 -0.58 0.42 11.32
N THR A 15 -0.24 1.20 10.28
CA THR A 15 1.05 1.88 10.19
C THR A 15 1.21 2.88 11.35
N ALA A 16 0.22 3.71 11.63
CA ALA A 16 0.29 4.66 12.74
C ALA A 16 0.45 3.97 14.10
N ALA A 17 -0.33 2.92 14.36
CA ALA A 17 -0.26 2.17 15.60
C ALA A 17 1.11 1.48 15.76
N ASN A 18 1.63 0.86 14.69
CA ASN A 18 2.93 0.22 14.70
C ASN A 18 4.06 1.23 14.95
N THR A 19 4.08 2.35 14.24
CA THR A 19 5.09 3.41 14.43
C THR A 19 5.08 3.97 15.86
N LEU A 20 3.89 4.19 16.44
CA LEU A 20 3.77 4.65 17.83
C LEU A 20 4.28 3.60 18.83
N ALA A 21 3.93 2.33 18.61
CA ALA A 21 4.36 1.22 19.46
C ALA A 21 5.89 1.04 19.40
N ASP A 22 6.50 1.09 18.21
CA ASP A 22 7.95 0.99 18.00
C ASP A 22 8.70 2.16 18.66
N ALA A 23 8.08 3.34 18.76
CA ALA A 23 8.60 4.48 19.48
C ALA A 23 8.39 4.41 21.02
N GLY A 24 7.82 3.32 21.54
CA GLY A 24 7.54 3.13 22.97
C GLY A 24 6.36 3.93 23.49
N VAL A 25 5.49 4.46 22.61
CA VAL A 25 4.28 5.18 23.00
C VAL A 25 3.15 4.18 23.29
N PRO A 26 2.50 4.26 24.47
CA PRO A 26 1.33 3.43 24.74
C PRO A 26 0.22 3.71 23.72
N VAL A 27 -0.22 2.69 22.98
CA VAL A 27 -1.22 2.82 21.92
C VAL A 27 -2.36 1.82 22.11
N VAL A 28 -3.58 2.24 21.80
CA VAL A 28 -4.77 1.39 21.72
C VAL A 28 -5.31 1.51 20.30
N MET A 29 -5.53 0.39 19.62
CA MET A 29 -6.12 0.36 18.29
C MET A 29 -7.53 -0.22 18.37
N LEU A 30 -8.50 0.47 17.77
CA LEU A 30 -9.89 0.05 17.70
C LEU A 30 -10.28 -0.16 16.23
N GLU A 31 -10.64 -1.39 15.87
CA GLU A 31 -11.23 -1.71 14.57
C GLU A 31 -12.64 -2.25 14.78
N ARG A 32 -13.56 -1.84 13.93
CA ARG A 32 -14.96 -2.25 13.98
C ARG A 32 -15.12 -3.69 13.51
N ASP A 33 -14.42 -4.09 12.46
CA ASP A 33 -14.53 -5.41 11.84
C ASP A 33 -13.18 -5.89 11.31
N LEU A 34 -12.60 -6.90 11.98
CA LEU A 34 -11.33 -7.51 11.60
C LEU A 34 -11.43 -8.45 10.38
N SER A 35 -12.64 -8.79 9.96
CA SER A 35 -12.91 -9.66 8.80
C SER A 35 -13.22 -8.87 7.53
N TRP A 36 -13.58 -7.60 7.66
CA TRP A 36 -13.92 -6.76 6.53
C TRP A 36 -12.67 -6.33 5.76
N VAL A 37 -12.65 -6.65 4.46
CA VAL A 37 -11.60 -6.22 3.53
C VAL A 37 -12.18 -5.14 2.62
N LYS A 38 -11.58 -3.95 2.62
CA LYS A 38 -12.01 -2.87 1.74
C LYS A 38 -11.87 -3.29 0.27
N PRO A 39 -12.87 -3.04 -0.58
CA PRO A 39 -12.71 -3.24 -2.02
C PRO A 39 -11.67 -2.24 -2.53
N CYS A 40 -10.52 -2.74 -2.96
CA CYS A 40 -9.40 -1.92 -3.43
C CYS A 40 -8.73 -2.60 -4.61
N GLY A 41 -8.14 -1.79 -5.50
CA GLY A 41 -7.36 -2.31 -6.62
C GLY A 41 -6.03 -2.97 -6.23
N GLY A 42 -5.54 -2.77 -5.00
CA GLY A 42 -4.32 -3.42 -4.49
C GLY A 42 -2.99 -2.90 -5.07
N ALA A 43 -3.02 -1.84 -5.89
CA ALA A 43 -1.82 -1.26 -6.49
C ALA A 43 -1.03 -0.40 -5.48
N LEU A 44 0.23 -0.77 -5.22
CA LEU A 44 1.17 -0.02 -4.39
C LEU A 44 2.49 0.23 -5.16
N PRO A 45 3.19 1.34 -4.89
CA PRO A 45 4.56 1.53 -5.37
C PRO A 45 5.51 0.57 -4.62
N PRO A 46 6.52 -0.02 -5.29
CA PRO A 46 7.44 -0.97 -4.67
C PRO A 46 8.17 -0.42 -3.45
N VAL A 47 8.51 0.88 -3.48
CA VAL A 47 9.21 1.58 -2.39
C VAL A 47 8.47 1.52 -1.05
N ALA A 48 7.13 1.43 -1.07
CA ALA A 48 6.35 1.34 0.17
C ALA A 48 6.65 0.06 0.96
N PHE A 49 7.08 -1.02 0.30
CA PHE A 49 7.43 -2.25 1.00
C PHE A 49 8.70 -2.11 1.82
N ASP A 50 9.68 -1.39 1.27
CA ASP A 50 10.96 -1.16 1.94
C ASP A 50 10.80 -0.11 3.04
N GLU A 51 10.11 1.01 2.75
CA GLU A 51 9.92 2.11 3.71
C GLU A 51 9.10 1.72 4.94
N PHE A 52 8.09 0.86 4.77
CA PHE A 52 7.20 0.44 5.85
C PHE A 52 7.46 -1.01 6.32
N ALA A 53 8.58 -1.61 5.91
CA ALA A 53 8.94 -3.00 6.24
C ALA A 53 7.80 -4.01 5.96
N ILE A 54 7.06 -3.80 4.87
CA ILE A 54 5.97 -4.69 4.46
C ILE A 54 6.60 -5.93 3.82
N PRO A 55 6.17 -7.15 4.18
CA PRO A 55 6.71 -8.36 3.58
C PRO A 55 6.51 -8.39 2.06
N GLN A 56 7.60 -8.53 1.32
CA GLN A 56 7.60 -8.69 -0.14
C GLN A 56 6.78 -9.92 -0.59
N SER A 57 6.60 -10.91 0.28
CA SER A 57 5.76 -12.09 0.05
C SER A 57 4.27 -11.77 -0.13
N LEU A 58 3.82 -10.58 0.23
CA LEU A 58 2.44 -10.13 0.01
C LEU A 58 2.20 -9.66 -1.43
N ILE A 59 3.24 -9.49 -2.24
CA ILE A 59 3.11 -9.11 -3.65
C ILE A 59 2.62 -10.32 -4.45
N SER A 60 1.36 -10.28 -4.88
CA SER A 60 0.76 -11.31 -5.73
C SER A 60 1.18 -11.20 -7.20
N ARG A 61 1.42 -9.98 -7.68
CA ARG A 61 1.82 -9.69 -9.06
C ARG A 61 2.66 -8.42 -9.16
N LYS A 62 3.61 -8.41 -10.09
CA LYS A 62 4.35 -7.21 -10.54
C LYS A 62 3.80 -6.76 -11.89
N VAL A 63 3.29 -5.53 -11.96
CA VAL A 63 2.73 -4.95 -13.20
C VAL A 63 3.76 -4.00 -13.80
N THR A 64 4.16 -4.24 -15.05
CA THR A 64 5.17 -3.44 -15.76
C THR A 64 4.60 -2.58 -16.89
N LYS A 65 3.31 -2.73 -17.20
CA LYS A 65 2.60 -1.94 -18.22
C LYS A 65 1.22 -1.56 -17.74
N ALA A 66 0.81 -0.34 -18.06
CA ALA A 66 -0.54 0.16 -17.92
C ALA A 66 -1.09 0.55 -19.30
N VAL A 67 -2.40 0.42 -19.49
CA VAL A 67 -3.07 0.82 -20.73
C VAL A 67 -4.21 1.75 -20.37
N ILE A 68 -4.24 2.93 -20.98
CA ILE A 68 -5.35 3.87 -20.86
C ILE A 68 -6.32 3.61 -22.00
N HIS A 69 -7.57 3.30 -21.67
CA HIS A 69 -8.67 3.15 -22.62
C HIS A 69 -9.53 4.42 -22.61
N SER A 70 -9.77 5.00 -23.79
CA SER A 70 -10.73 6.08 -23.96
C SER A 70 -12.15 5.55 -24.24
N PRO A 71 -13.23 6.31 -23.95
CA PRO A 71 -14.60 5.90 -24.29
C PRO A 71 -14.86 5.65 -25.77
N SER A 72 -13.97 6.13 -26.65
CA SER A 72 -14.03 5.89 -28.11
C SER A 72 -13.13 4.72 -28.55
N GLU A 73 -12.79 3.80 -27.63
CA GLU A 73 -12.00 2.58 -27.87
C GLU A 73 -10.56 2.82 -28.38
N ARG A 74 -10.03 4.05 -28.23
CA ARG A 74 -8.60 4.29 -28.45
C ARG A 74 -7.82 3.90 -27.21
N THR A 75 -6.63 3.34 -27.40
CA THR A 75 -5.71 2.94 -26.34
C THR A 75 -4.42 3.75 -26.36
N ALA A 76 -3.81 3.91 -25.19
CA ALA A 76 -2.45 4.41 -25.04
C ALA A 76 -1.71 3.53 -24.02
N ASP A 77 -0.60 2.94 -24.44
CA ASP A 77 0.26 2.12 -23.59
C ASP A 77 1.21 3.02 -22.79
N ILE A 78 1.41 2.66 -21.52
CA ILE A 78 2.32 3.32 -20.59
C ILE A 78 3.20 2.24 -19.97
N ASP A 79 4.51 2.36 -20.19
CA ASP A 79 5.48 1.56 -19.45
C ASP A 79 5.53 2.07 -18.00
N VAL A 80 5.50 1.16 -17.03
CA VAL A 80 5.63 1.51 -15.63
C VAL A 80 7.11 1.78 -15.35
N VAL A 81 7.46 3.05 -15.28
CA VAL A 81 8.83 3.52 -15.01
C VAL A 81 8.82 4.57 -13.91
N GLY A 82 9.93 4.66 -13.17
CA GLY A 82 10.17 5.75 -12.23
C GLY A 82 10.46 7.09 -12.93
N LEU A 83 10.81 8.12 -12.15
CA LEU A 83 11.41 9.35 -12.70
C LEU A 83 12.74 9.06 -13.43
N GLU A 84 13.42 8.01 -13.00
CA GLU A 84 14.58 7.41 -13.64
C GLU A 84 14.26 5.92 -13.85
N GLU A 85 14.55 5.39 -15.04
CA GLU A 85 14.32 3.97 -15.33
C GLU A 85 15.24 3.09 -14.49
N ARG A 86 14.65 2.07 -13.85
CA ARG A 86 15.39 1.07 -13.08
C ARG A 86 15.01 -0.34 -13.53
N PRO A 87 15.92 -1.34 -13.41
CA PRO A 87 15.66 -2.72 -13.84
C PRO A 87 14.48 -3.42 -13.15
N ASN A 88 13.95 -2.84 -12.08
CA ASN A 88 12.90 -3.42 -11.25
C ASN A 88 11.76 -2.39 -11.05
N ASP A 89 11.44 -1.63 -12.10
CA ASP A 89 10.26 -0.77 -12.12
C ASP A 89 9.00 -1.62 -12.34
N TYR A 90 8.08 -1.56 -11.37
CA TYR A 90 6.78 -2.21 -11.42
C TYR A 90 5.81 -1.52 -10.46
N VAL A 91 4.52 -1.78 -10.63
CA VAL A 91 3.52 -1.59 -9.58
C VAL A 91 3.32 -2.93 -8.88
N ALA A 92 3.43 -2.94 -7.55
CA ALA A 92 3.15 -4.11 -6.73
C ALA A 92 1.63 -4.26 -6.58
N MET A 93 1.11 -5.45 -6.85
CA MET A 93 -0.27 -5.81 -6.56
C MET A 93 -0.30 -6.68 -5.31
N VAL A 94 -1.18 -6.34 -4.36
CA VAL A 94 -1.44 -7.10 -3.13
C VAL A 94 -2.88 -7.59 -3.07
#